data_AF-A0A843EX96-F1
#
_entry.id   AF-A0A843EX96-F1
#
_cell.length_a   1.000
_cell.length_b   1.000
_cell.length_c   1.000
_cell.angle_alpha   90.00
_cell.angle_beta   90.00
_cell.angle_gamma   90.00
#
_symmetry.space_group_name_H-M   'P 1'
#
loop_
_entity.id
_entity.type
_entity.pdbx_description
1 polymer ?
#
loop_
_entity_poly.entity_id
_entity_poly.type
_entity_poly.pdbx_seq_one_letter_code
_entity_poly.pdbx_strand_id
1 'polypeptide(L)'
;MKGIIGAIAGDIIGSVYEFRPIKTKEFSLFNKKSSFTDDTIMTLAVAKWLLEDKDSKEELVKQLQNFGRRYPKGGYGRMFNNWLRTKNPEPYNSWGNGSAMRVSPVAWVGDSL
;
A
#
# COMPACT_ATOMS: atom_id res chain seq x y z
N MET A 1 16.14 -1.61 4.60
CA MET A 1 14.93 -1.22 5.38
C MET A 1 14.64 0.29 5.42
N LYS A 2 15.60 1.20 5.25
CA LYS A 2 15.35 2.66 5.37
C LYS A 2 14.26 3.20 4.40
N GLY A 3 14.18 2.68 3.18
CA GLY A 3 13.21 3.13 2.17
C GLY A 3 11.75 2.84 2.52
N ILE A 4 11.44 1.64 3.02
CA ILE A 4 10.07 1.24 3.37
C ILE A 4 9.55 2.05 4.57
N ILE A 5 10.41 2.30 5.58
CA ILE A 5 10.03 3.11 6.74
C ILE A 5 9.68 4.54 6.32
N GLY A 6 10.42 5.12 5.36
CA GLY A 6 10.11 6.43 4.80
C GLY A 6 8.75 6.47 4.10
N ALA A 7 8.40 5.45 3.33
CA ALA A 7 7.09 5.34 2.68
C ALA A 7 5.95 5.24 3.71
N ILE A 8 6.11 4.41 4.75
CA ILE A 8 5.13 4.27 5.83
C ILE A 8 4.96 5.58 6.61
N ALA A 9 6.07 6.26 6.93
CA ALA A 9 6.00 7.55 7.59
C ALA A 9 5.28 8.58 6.71
N GLY A 10 5.59 8.63 5.41
CA GLY A 10 4.95 9.52 4.45
C GLY A 10 3.44 9.30 4.36
N ASP A 11 2.99 8.04 4.30
CA ASP A 11 1.58 7.65 4.34
C ASP A 11 0.90 8.18 5.62
N ILE A 12 1.44 7.85 6.80
CA ILE A 12 0.85 8.25 8.09
C ILE A 12 0.78 9.78 8.25
N ILE A 13 1.82 10.48 7.83
CA ILE A 13 1.90 11.94 7.91
C ILE A 13 0.91 12.58 6.92
N GLY A 14 0.84 12.04 5.70
CA GLY A 14 0.02 12.56 4.60
C GLY A 14 -1.47 12.28 4.74
N SER A 15 -1.88 11.23 5.45
CA SER A 15 -3.26 10.74 5.46
C SER A 15 -4.31 11.75 5.93
N VAL A 16 -3.95 12.67 6.80
CA VAL A 16 -4.87 13.74 7.25
C VAL A 16 -5.11 14.83 6.20
N TYR A 17 -4.28 14.88 5.16
CA TYR A 17 -4.29 15.90 4.11
C TYR A 17 -4.82 15.41 2.76
N GLU A 18 -5.11 14.11 2.60
CA GLU A 18 -5.53 13.48 1.34
C GLU A 18 -6.74 14.21 0.69
N PHE A 19 -7.79 14.48 1.47
CA PHE A 19 -8.98 15.18 1.00
C PHE A 19 -8.99 16.68 1.33
N ARG A 20 -7.92 17.17 1.98
CA ARG A 20 -7.76 18.57 2.41
C ARG A 20 -6.30 18.99 2.21
N PRO A 21 -5.84 19.09 0.96
CA PRO A 21 -4.45 19.36 0.66
C PRO A 21 -4.05 20.76 1.12
N ILE A 22 -2.82 20.88 1.60
CA ILE A 22 -2.17 22.13 1.97
C ILE A 22 -0.97 22.36 1.04
N LYS A 23 -0.63 23.64 0.78
CA LYS A 23 0.51 24.02 -0.05
C LYS A 23 1.58 24.73 0.78
N THR A 24 1.92 24.16 1.93
CA THR A 24 2.93 24.68 2.85
C THR A 24 3.80 23.55 3.38
N LYS A 25 5.03 23.89 3.79
CA LYS A 25 5.94 22.99 4.51
C LYS A 25 5.75 23.07 6.03
N GLU A 26 4.98 24.06 6.49
CA GLU A 26 4.63 24.27 7.89
C GLU A 26 3.42 23.41 8.25
N PHE A 27 3.66 22.16 8.66
CA PHE A 27 2.61 21.24 9.08
C PHE A 27 3.08 20.30 10.18
N SER A 28 2.14 19.81 10.98
CA SER A 28 2.44 18.81 12.02
C SER A 28 2.68 17.45 11.39
N LEU A 29 3.83 16.83 11.66
CA LEU A 29 4.13 15.48 11.17
C LEU A 29 3.08 14.46 11.65
N PHE A 30 2.73 14.50 12.95
CA PHE A 30 1.75 13.60 13.52
C PHE A 30 0.70 14.37 14.31
N ASN A 31 -0.55 13.96 14.17
CA ASN A 31 -1.63 14.39 15.05
C ASN A 31 -2.55 13.20 15.36
N LYS A 32 -3.57 13.41 16.20
CA LYS A 32 -4.47 12.33 16.66
C LYS A 32 -5.27 11.65 15.53
N LYS A 33 -5.32 12.23 14.34
CA LYS A 33 -6.00 11.68 13.16
C LYS A 33 -5.03 11.01 12.18
N SER A 34 -3.71 11.16 12.37
CA SER A 34 -2.70 10.48 11.56
C SER A 34 -2.84 8.96 11.73
N SER A 35 -2.96 8.26 10.61
CA SER A 35 -3.09 6.81 10.56
C SER A 35 -2.49 6.29 9.26
N PHE A 36 -2.05 5.03 9.26
CA PHE A 36 -1.68 4.33 8.04
C PHE A 36 -2.91 4.08 7.17
N THR A 37 -2.69 3.93 5.86
CA THR A 37 -3.73 3.68 4.86
C THR A 37 -3.41 2.43 4.02
N ASP A 38 -4.12 2.26 2.90
CA ASP A 38 -3.88 1.19 1.95
C ASP A 38 -2.47 1.22 1.35
N ASP A 39 -1.81 2.38 1.30
CA ASP A 39 -0.41 2.51 0.91
C ASP A 39 0.50 1.64 1.77
N THR A 40 0.44 1.82 3.10
CA THR A 40 1.21 0.99 4.05
C THR A 40 0.75 -0.46 4.02
N ILE A 41 -0.57 -0.71 4.05
CA ILE A 41 -1.10 -2.07 4.13
C ILE A 41 -0.66 -2.90 2.90
N MET A 42 -0.75 -2.32 1.70
CA MET A 42 -0.36 -2.98 0.46
C MET A 42 1.16 -3.05 0.28
N THR A 43 1.91 -2.07 0.78
CA THR A 43 3.38 -2.15 0.84
C THR A 43 3.82 -3.36 1.67
N LEU A 44 3.21 -3.58 2.85
CA LEU A 44 3.53 -4.73 3.69
C LEU A 44 3.08 -6.06 3.06
N ALA A 45 1.98 -6.07 2.31
CA ALA A 45 1.56 -7.25 1.55
C ALA A 45 2.58 -7.64 0.47
N VAL A 46 3.10 -6.66 -0.28
CA VAL A 46 4.15 -6.87 -1.29
C VAL A 46 5.45 -7.35 -0.62
N ALA A 47 5.83 -6.74 0.50
CA ALA A 47 7.00 -7.20 1.26
C ALA A 47 6.83 -8.64 1.74
N LYS A 48 5.63 -9.03 2.19
CA LYS A 48 5.36 -10.40 2.63
C LYS A 48 5.45 -11.39 1.48
N TRP A 49 4.91 -11.05 0.31
CA TRP A 49 5.04 -11.86 -0.90
C TRP A 49 6.50 -12.10 -1.27
N LEU A 50 7.33 -11.05 -1.29
CA LEU A 50 8.76 -11.16 -1.61
C LEU A 50 9.54 -12.08 -0.64
N LEU A 51 9.10 -12.18 0.61
CA LEU A 51 9.72 -13.05 1.62
C LEU A 51 9.27 -14.51 1.54
N GLU A 52 8.07 -14.77 1.01
CA GLU A 52 7.50 -16.12 0.93
C GLU A 52 7.85 -16.79 -0.40
N ASP A 53 7.46 -16.16 -1.51
CA ASP A 53 7.72 -16.66 -2.87
C ASP A 53 7.60 -15.49 -3.86
N LYS A 54 8.72 -14.83 -4.13
CA LYS A 54 8.81 -13.67 -5.02
C LYS A 54 8.52 -13.99 -6.49
N ASP A 55 8.50 -15.26 -6.90
CA ASP A 55 8.32 -15.66 -8.29
C ASP A 55 6.87 -16.11 -8.58
N SER A 56 6.08 -16.40 -7.53
CA SER A 56 4.65 -16.74 -7.67
C SER A 56 3.74 -15.51 -7.71
N LYS A 57 3.01 -15.35 -8.81
CA LYS A 57 1.94 -14.35 -8.94
C LYS A 57 0.74 -14.69 -8.05
N GLU A 58 0.44 -15.96 -7.87
CA GLU A 58 -0.64 -16.45 -7.02
C GLU A 58 -0.41 -16.07 -5.56
N GLU A 59 0.84 -16.19 -5.08
CA GLU A 59 1.21 -15.76 -3.73
C GLU A 59 1.09 -14.25 -3.57
N LEU A 60 1.47 -13.45 -4.58
CA LEU A 60 1.26 -11.99 -4.55
C LEU A 60 -0.22 -11.64 -4.40
N VAL A 61 -1.08 -12.23 -5.24
CA VAL A 61 -2.53 -11.99 -5.20
C VAL A 61 -3.08 -12.39 -3.83
N LYS A 62 -2.67 -13.55 -3.31
CA LYS A 62 -3.07 -14.03 -1.98
C LYS A 62 -2.67 -13.07 -0.87
N GLN A 63 -1.44 -12.56 -0.85
CA GLN A 63 -0.99 -11.62 0.19
C GLN A 63 -1.73 -10.27 0.09
N LEU A 64 -1.92 -9.73 -1.11
CA LEU A 64 -2.70 -8.50 -1.32
C LEU A 64 -4.12 -8.66 -0.78
N GLN A 65 -4.81 -9.75 -1.13
CA GLN A 65 -6.16 -10.01 -0.64
C GLN A 65 -6.21 -10.28 0.87
N ASN A 66 -5.23 -11.00 1.44
CA ASN A 66 -5.18 -11.30 2.88
C ASN A 66 -5.07 -10.01 3.70
N PHE A 67 -4.08 -9.17 3.41
CA PHE A 67 -3.89 -7.88 4.08
C PHE A 67 -5.09 -6.96 3.84
N GLY A 68 -5.57 -6.88 2.60
CA GLY A 68 -6.72 -6.05 2.24
C GLY A 68 -7.99 -6.41 3.02
N ARG A 69 -8.27 -7.70 3.17
CA ARG A 69 -9.42 -8.22 3.93
C ARG A 69 -9.27 -8.04 5.43
N ARG A 70 -8.04 -8.13 5.95
CA ARG A 70 -7.73 -7.90 7.37
C ARG A 70 -7.98 -6.45 7.78
N TYR A 71 -7.77 -5.51 6.87
CA TYR A 71 -7.95 -4.07 7.10
C TYR A 71 -8.98 -3.47 6.13
N PRO A 72 -10.28 -3.81 6.26
CA PRO A 72 -11.30 -3.45 5.26
C PRO A 72 -11.61 -1.96 5.16
N LYS A 73 -11.17 -1.16 6.13
CA LYS A 73 -11.31 0.31 6.18
C LYS A 73 -10.00 1.04 5.83
N GLY A 74 -9.13 0.40 5.04
CA GLY A 74 -7.78 0.91 4.75
C GLY A 74 -7.72 2.16 3.88
N GLY A 75 -8.78 2.53 3.16
CA GLY A 75 -8.76 3.67 2.22
C GLY A 75 -8.88 3.27 0.75
N TYR A 76 -8.94 1.97 0.45
CA TYR A 76 -8.94 1.47 -0.93
C TYR A 76 -9.97 2.13 -1.85
N GLY A 77 -9.52 2.45 -3.07
CA GLY A 77 -10.41 2.81 -4.17
C GLY A 77 -11.50 1.74 -4.40
N ARG A 78 -12.71 2.18 -4.75
CA ARG A 78 -13.92 1.33 -4.83
C ARG A 78 -13.72 0.03 -5.61
N MET A 79 -13.13 0.12 -6.81
CA MET A 79 -12.89 -1.06 -7.65
C MET A 79 -11.85 -2.01 -7.04
N PHE A 80 -10.81 -1.46 -6.42
CA PHE A 80 -9.77 -2.27 -5.78
C PHE A 80 -10.31 -2.97 -4.54
N ASN A 81 -11.14 -2.30 -3.73
CA ASN A 81 -11.82 -2.94 -2.59
C ASN A 81 -12.69 -4.12 -3.02
N ASN A 82 -13.37 -4.02 -4.16
CA ASN A 82 -14.12 -5.14 -4.74
C ASN A 82 -13.16 -6.27 -5.15
N TRP A 83 -12.08 -5.93 -5.86
CA TRP A 83 -11.05 -6.88 -6.27
C TRP A 83 -10.44 -7.66 -5.09
N LEU A 84 -10.20 -6.98 -3.96
CA LEU A 84 -9.70 -7.61 -2.73
C LEU A 84 -10.64 -8.69 -2.17
N ARG A 85 -11.94 -8.62 -2.49
CA ARG A 85 -12.99 -9.53 -1.98
C ARG A 85 -13.42 -10.59 -3.00
N THR A 86 -13.04 -10.44 -4.27
CA THR A 86 -13.37 -11.39 -5.34
C THR A 86 -12.61 -12.71 -5.13
N LYS A 87 -13.30 -13.85 -5.34
CA LYS A 87 -12.71 -15.19 -5.16
C LYS A 87 -11.57 -15.47 -6.15
N ASN A 88 -11.80 -15.16 -7.42
CA ASN A 88 -10.83 -15.32 -8.52
C ASN A 88 -10.62 -13.94 -9.15
N PRO A 89 -9.74 -13.11 -8.59
CA PRO A 89 -9.65 -11.71 -8.98
C PRO A 89 -8.81 -11.56 -10.26
N GLU A 90 -9.38 -10.98 -11.30
CA GLU A 90 -8.67 -10.70 -12.55
C GLU A 90 -8.11 -9.28 -12.60
N PRO A 91 -7.04 -9.02 -13.37
CA PRO A 91 -6.61 -7.66 -13.68
C PRO A 91 -7.78 -6.85 -14.26
N TYR A 92 -7.83 -5.58 -13.91
CA TYR A 92 -8.76 -4.63 -14.50
C TYR A 92 -7.99 -3.38 -14.89
N ASN A 93 -8.49 -2.65 -15.89
CA ASN A 93 -7.83 -1.47 -16.44
C ASN A 93 -7.90 -0.28 -15.47
N SER A 94 -7.12 -0.34 -14.39
CA SER A 94 -6.96 0.72 -13.41
C SER A 94 -5.82 1.64 -13.82
N TRP A 95 -6.08 2.95 -13.78
CA TRP A 95 -5.14 4.00 -14.17
C TRP A 95 -4.69 4.85 -12.97
N GLY A 96 -5.06 4.43 -11.76
CA GLY A 96 -4.69 5.11 -10.52
C GLY A 96 -3.25 4.83 -10.11
N ASN A 97 -2.76 5.57 -9.12
CA ASN A 97 -1.42 5.42 -8.54
C ASN A 97 -1.25 4.17 -7.64
N GLY A 98 -2.30 3.36 -7.47
CA GLY A 98 -2.34 2.30 -6.47
C GLY A 98 -1.24 1.25 -6.59
N SER A 99 -0.75 0.96 -7.80
CA SER A 99 0.39 0.07 -8.02
C SER A 99 1.71 0.73 -7.61
N ALA A 100 1.87 2.03 -7.89
CA ALA A 100 3.09 2.78 -7.61
C ALA A 100 3.28 3.02 -6.09
N MET A 101 2.20 3.27 -5.34
CA MET A 101 2.30 3.56 -3.90
C MET A 101 2.89 2.41 -3.06
N ARG A 102 2.82 1.17 -3.57
CA ARG A 102 3.19 -0.07 -2.86
C ARG A 102 4.44 -0.77 -3.39
N VAL A 103 5.13 -0.19 -4.38
CA VAL A 103 6.24 -0.87 -5.10
C VAL A 103 7.57 -0.85 -4.34
N SER A 104 7.70 0.00 -3.31
CA SER A 104 8.97 0.23 -2.60
C SER A 104 9.71 -1.03 -2.11
N PRO A 105 9.05 -2.13 -1.68
CA PRO A 105 9.78 -3.34 -1.29
C PRO A 105 10.46 -4.04 -2.46
N VAL A 106 9.92 -3.94 -3.68
CA VAL A 106 10.50 -4.54 -4.89
C VAL A 106 11.84 -3.89 -5.23
N ALA A 107 11.90 -2.56 -5.18
CA ALA A 107 13.14 -1.82 -5.41
C ALA A 107 14.22 -2.22 -4.40
N TRP A 108 13.85 -2.38 -3.13
CA TRP A 108 14.79 -2.83 -2.10
C TRP A 108 15.38 -4.22 -2.37
N VAL A 109 14.55 -5.18 -2.80
CA VAL A 109 15.04 -6.52 -3.16
C VAL A 109 15.90 -6.46 -4.42
N GLY A 110 15.51 -5.65 -5.41
CA GLY A 110 16.27 -5.46 -6.65
C GLY A 110 17.68 -4.90 -6.42
N ASP A 111 17.85 -3.96 -5.48
CA ASP A 111 19.14 -3.39 -5.11
C ASP A 111 20.02 -4.34 -4.25
N SER A 112 19.45 -5.45 -3.78
CA SER A 112 20.14 -6.45 -2.95
C SER A 112 20.60 -7.69 -3.71
N LEU A 113 20.38 -7.72 -5.03
CA LEU A 113 20.84 -8.73 -5.98
C LEU A 113 22.06 -8.23 -6.76
#